data_AF-A0A136IJ51-F1
#
_entry.id   AF-A0A136IJ51-F1
#
_cell.length_a   1.000
_cell.length_b   1.000
_cell.length_c   1.000
_cell.angle_alpha   90.00
_cell.angle_beta   90.00
_cell.angle_gamma   90.00
#
_symmetry.space_group_name_H-M   'P 1'
#
loop_
_entity.id
_entity.type
_entity.pdbx_description
1 polymer ?
#
loop_
_entity_poly.entity_id
_entity_poly.type
_entity_poly.pdbx_seq_one_letter_code
_entity_poly.pdbx_strand_id
1 'polypeptide(L)'
;CYEAVRLVSTIWLEGIRWKAPSALGRDIVLWLLISWTCQDPPLFETTTRTAILTTKGSFPILSLPIPEDITEAIKIRREARLWQIRDVQDAFQCELLEDRSGHAFECSSILLSALTKELRRVRLLGQILHLSVHDQSIESTLAALGKIQSP
;
A
#
# COMPACT_ATOMS: atom_id res chain seq x y z
N CYS A 1 16.68 29.26 -21.53
CA CYS A 1 15.39 28.53 -21.75
C CYS A 1 14.84 27.90 -20.47
N TYR A 2 15.68 27.43 -19.54
CA TYR A 2 15.24 26.82 -18.28
C TYR A 2 14.30 27.69 -17.45
N GLU A 3 14.62 28.96 -17.19
CA GLU A 3 13.74 29.87 -16.42
C GLU A 3 12.34 30.00 -17.01
N ALA A 4 12.22 30.12 -18.34
CA ALA A 4 10.93 30.24 -19.00
C ALA A 4 10.11 28.94 -18.88
N VAL A 5 10.75 27.78 -19.06
CA VAL A 5 10.10 26.47 -18.89
C VAL A 5 9.66 26.27 -17.44
N ARG A 6 10.52 26.61 -16.47
CA ARG A 6 10.22 26.51 -15.04
C ARG A 6 9.04 27.40 -14.65
N LEU A 7 9.00 28.64 -15.12
CA LEU A 7 7.90 29.56 -14.84
C LEU A 7 6.57 29.05 -15.41
N VAL A 8 6.58 28.58 -16.66
CA VAL A 8 5.38 28.05 -17.30
C VAL A 8 4.93 26.75 -16.62
N SER A 9 5.87 25.87 -16.26
CA SER A 9 5.53 24.62 -15.57
C SER A 9 4.95 24.88 -14.18
N THR A 10 5.46 25.85 -13.42
CA THR A 10 4.90 26.20 -12.11
C THR A 10 3.46 26.71 -12.23
N ILE A 11 3.19 27.63 -13.16
CA ILE A 11 1.84 28.18 -13.37
C ILE A 11 0.88 27.07 -13.82
N TRP A 12 1.33 26.23 -14.75
CA TRP A 12 0.53 25.11 -15.24
C TRP A 12 0.20 24.12 -14.12
N LEU A 13 1.19 23.72 -13.31
CA LEU A 13 1.02 22.80 -12.19
C LEU A 13 0.02 23.31 -11.15
N GLU A 14 0.11 24.58 -10.76
CA GLU A 14 -0.85 25.19 -9.83
C GLU A 14 -2.30 25.07 -10.34
N GLY A 15 -2.50 25.25 -11.65
CA GLY A 15 -3.83 25.15 -12.27
C GLY A 15 -4.41 23.74 -12.33
N ILE A 16 -3.58 22.70 -12.28
CA ILE A 16 -4.02 21.30 -12.44
C ILE A 16 -3.85 20.45 -11.18
N ARG A 17 -3.14 20.92 -10.15
CA ARG A 17 -2.77 20.15 -8.96
C ARG A 17 -3.94 19.49 -8.23
N TRP A 18 -5.11 20.13 -8.24
CA TRP A 18 -6.34 19.58 -7.64
C TRP A 18 -6.86 18.32 -8.37
N LYS A 19 -6.39 18.06 -9.59
CA LYS A 19 -6.70 16.87 -10.39
C LYS A 19 -5.73 15.71 -10.15
N ALA A 20 -4.82 15.82 -9.18
CA ALA A 20 -3.90 14.73 -8.87
C ALA A 20 -4.71 13.46 -8.54
N PRO A 21 -4.39 12.32 -9.16
CA PRO A 21 -5.23 11.13 -9.09
C PRO A 21 -5.14 10.48 -7.72
N SER A 22 -6.29 10.06 -7.22
CA SER A 22 -6.43 9.32 -5.97
C SER A 22 -6.44 7.80 -6.15
N ALA A 23 -6.38 7.32 -7.40
CA ALA A 23 -6.49 5.91 -7.74
C ALA A 23 -5.41 5.47 -8.75
N LEU A 24 -5.11 4.17 -8.75
CA LEU A 24 -4.20 3.56 -9.72
C LEU A 24 -4.79 3.64 -11.13
N GLY A 25 -4.00 4.10 -12.10
CA GLY A 25 -4.41 4.22 -13.49
C GLY A 25 -3.31 4.82 -14.36
N ARG A 26 -3.63 5.21 -15.59
CA ARG A 26 -2.68 5.93 -16.45
C ARG A 26 -2.21 7.24 -15.81
N ASP A 27 -3.12 7.93 -15.15
CA ASP A 27 -2.86 9.27 -14.64
C ASP A 27 -1.79 9.26 -13.55
N ILE A 28 -1.80 8.31 -12.61
CA ILE A 28 -0.80 8.28 -11.52
C ILE A 28 0.63 8.16 -12.07
N VAL A 29 0.81 7.44 -13.18
CA VAL A 29 2.12 7.29 -13.86
C VAL A 29 2.55 8.63 -14.49
N LEU A 30 1.62 9.33 -15.14
CA LEU A 30 1.88 10.65 -15.72
C LEU A 30 2.21 11.67 -14.63
N TRP A 31 1.44 11.69 -13.55
CA TRP A 31 1.65 12.58 -12.42
C TRP A 31 2.97 12.29 -11.68
N LEU A 32 3.42 11.04 -11.66
CA LEU A 32 4.72 10.67 -11.10
C LEU A 32 5.86 11.23 -11.95
N LEU A 33 5.76 11.07 -13.28
CA LEU A 33 6.73 11.65 -14.20
C LEU A 33 6.75 13.18 -14.13
N ILE A 34 5.57 13.82 -14.11
CA ILE A 34 5.44 15.27 -14.02
C ILE A 34 6.06 15.79 -12.72
N SER A 35 5.71 15.22 -11.58
CA SER A 35 6.22 15.67 -10.28
C SER A 35 7.74 15.47 -10.14
N TRP A 36 8.27 14.38 -10.70
CA TRP A 36 9.71 14.12 -10.73
C TRP A 36 10.45 15.11 -11.65
N THR A 37 9.98 15.29 -12.90
CA THR A 37 10.63 16.18 -13.89
C THR A 37 10.54 17.66 -13.51
N CYS A 38 9.43 18.08 -12.89
CA CYS A 38 9.22 19.46 -12.47
C CYS A 38 9.84 19.77 -11.10
N GLN A 39 10.42 18.78 -10.42
CA GLN A 39 10.96 18.92 -9.07
C GLN A 39 9.94 19.52 -8.09
N ASP A 40 8.73 18.94 -8.03
CA ASP A 40 7.66 19.34 -7.09
C ASP A 40 7.55 18.28 -5.97
N PRO A 41 8.21 18.49 -4.81
CA PRO A 41 8.23 17.48 -3.75
C PRO A 41 6.85 17.16 -3.17
N PRO A 42 5.97 18.13 -2.87
CA PRO A 42 4.61 17.84 -2.39
C PRO A 42 3.78 16.98 -3.36
N LEU A 43 3.87 17.26 -4.66
CA LEU A 43 3.15 16.49 -5.67
C LEU A 43 3.76 15.09 -5.80
N PHE A 44 5.10 14.99 -5.75
CA PHE A 44 5.81 13.73 -5.79
C PHE A 44 5.47 12.83 -4.60
N GLU A 45 5.45 13.39 -3.39
CA GLU A 45 5.06 12.66 -2.17
C GLU A 45 3.61 12.16 -2.25
N THR A 46 2.68 13.02 -2.66
CA THR A 46 1.26 12.65 -2.78
C THR A 46 1.08 11.53 -3.80
N THR A 47 1.73 11.66 -4.96
CA THR A 47 1.64 10.69 -6.05
C THR A 47 2.27 9.34 -5.68
N THR A 48 3.48 9.36 -5.10
CA THR A 48 4.16 8.13 -4.66
C THR A 48 3.41 7.47 -3.51
N ARG A 49 2.80 8.23 -2.60
CA ARG A 49 1.92 7.67 -1.55
C ARG A 49 0.73 6.93 -2.16
N THR A 50 0.01 7.54 -3.11
CA THR A 50 -1.08 6.85 -3.82
C THR A 50 -0.58 5.61 -4.55
N ALA A 51 0.57 5.70 -5.23
CA ALA A 51 1.17 4.56 -5.91
C ALA A 51 1.49 3.41 -4.94
N ILE A 52 2.10 3.69 -3.79
CA ILE A 52 2.42 2.69 -2.75
C ILE A 52 1.15 2.02 -2.21
N LEU A 53 0.08 2.80 -1.98
CA LEU A 53 -1.16 2.28 -1.40
C LEU A 53 -1.96 1.40 -2.37
N THR A 54 -1.99 1.78 -3.65
CA THR A 54 -2.93 1.24 -4.63
C THR A 54 -2.33 0.20 -5.58
N THR A 55 -0.99 0.22 -5.78
CA THR A 55 -0.33 -0.67 -6.74
C THR A 55 -0.30 -2.12 -6.25
N LYS A 56 -0.70 -3.04 -7.13
CA LYS A 56 -0.49 -4.49 -6.98
C LYS A 56 0.66 -4.90 -7.90
N GLY A 57 1.60 -5.73 -7.44
CA GLY A 57 2.71 -6.19 -8.28
C GLY A 57 3.71 -5.10 -8.63
N SER A 58 4.19 -5.05 -9.87
CA SER A 58 5.11 -3.99 -10.31
C SER A 58 4.35 -2.71 -10.66
N PHE A 59 4.95 -1.55 -10.38
CA PHE A 59 4.38 -0.26 -10.79
C PHE A 59 4.40 -0.14 -12.33
N PRO A 60 3.28 0.25 -12.98
CA PRO A 60 3.23 0.35 -14.43
C PRO A 60 4.03 1.57 -14.93
N ILE A 61 5.02 1.34 -15.78
CA ILE A 61 5.91 2.42 -16.29
C ILE A 61 5.38 3.05 -17.59
N LEU A 62 4.47 2.37 -18.31
CA LEU A 62 3.87 2.84 -19.57
C LEU A 62 4.90 3.28 -20.62
N SER A 63 6.08 2.64 -20.66
CA SER A 63 7.21 3.03 -21.52
C SER A 63 7.72 4.46 -21.33
N LEU A 64 7.39 5.09 -20.20
CA LEU A 64 7.86 6.43 -19.85
C LEU A 64 9.25 6.36 -19.20
N PRO A 65 10.07 7.43 -19.34
CA PRO A 65 11.41 7.49 -18.75
C PRO A 65 11.36 7.78 -17.25
N ILE A 66 10.68 6.92 -16.48
CA ILE A 66 10.67 6.98 -15.02
C ILE A 66 11.89 6.23 -14.51
N PRO A 67 12.74 6.84 -13.66
CA PRO A 67 13.88 6.15 -13.07
C PRO A 67 13.47 4.86 -12.34
N GLU A 68 14.23 3.79 -12.58
CA GLU A 68 13.99 2.47 -11.98
C GLU A 68 14.03 2.55 -10.44
N ASP A 69 14.95 3.33 -9.89
CA ASP A 69 15.07 3.58 -8.45
C ASP A 69 13.76 4.06 -7.80
N ILE A 70 12.96 4.86 -8.52
CA ILE A 70 11.67 5.34 -8.01
C ILE A 70 10.66 4.19 -7.98
N THR A 71 10.60 3.40 -9.05
CA THR A 71 9.67 2.26 -9.12
C THR A 71 10.02 1.17 -8.13
N GLU A 72 11.31 0.89 -7.91
CA GLU A 72 11.77 -0.06 -6.91
C GLU A 72 11.51 0.47 -5.49
N ALA A 73 11.74 1.77 -5.25
CA ALA A 73 11.40 2.41 -3.99
C ALA A 73 9.90 2.32 -3.65
N ILE A 74 9.01 2.42 -4.64
CA ILE A 74 7.55 2.21 -4.47
C ILE A 74 7.28 0.76 -4.06
N LYS A 75 7.87 -0.21 -4.76
CA LYS A 75 7.71 -1.64 -4.48
C LYS A 75 8.21 -2.00 -3.08
N ILE A 76 9.45 -1.64 -2.74
CA ILE A 76 10.05 -1.93 -1.42
C ILE A 76 9.20 -1.33 -0.30
N ARG A 77 8.78 -0.07 -0.43
CA ARG A 77 7.95 0.58 0.60
C ARG A 77 6.60 -0.10 0.76
N ARG A 78 5.98 -0.51 -0.34
CA ARG A 78 4.72 -1.27 -0.28
C ARG A 78 4.90 -2.60 0.44
N GLU A 79 5.89 -3.39 0.02
CA GLU A 79 6.16 -4.71 0.59
C GLU A 79 6.49 -4.61 2.08
N ALA A 80 7.30 -3.64 2.49
CA ALA A 80 7.61 -3.39 3.90
C ALA A 80 6.35 -3.12 4.75
N ARG A 81 5.37 -2.36 4.22
CA ARG A 81 4.11 -2.11 4.93
C ARG A 81 3.23 -3.35 5.02
N LEU A 82 3.18 -4.15 3.95
CA LEU A 82 2.44 -5.40 3.95
C LEU A 82 3.06 -6.42 4.92
N TRP A 83 4.40 -6.46 5.02
CA TRP A 83 5.09 -7.26 6.03
C TRP A 83 4.74 -6.82 7.45
N GLN A 84 4.72 -5.51 7.74
CA GLN A 84 4.32 -5.01 9.06
C GLN A 84 2.90 -5.43 9.46
N ILE A 85 1.94 -5.42 8.52
CA ILE A 85 0.58 -5.90 8.78
C ILE A 85 0.60 -7.39 9.15
N ARG A 86 1.42 -8.17 8.45
CA ARG A 86 1.59 -9.61 8.67
C ARG A 86 2.22 -9.88 10.04
N ASP A 87 3.29 -9.17 10.38
CA ASP A 87 4.00 -9.30 11.66
C ASP A 87 3.06 -9.03 12.84
N VAL A 88 2.22 -8.00 12.76
CA VAL A 88 1.21 -7.69 13.80
C VAL A 88 0.21 -8.84 13.95
N GLN A 89 -0.22 -9.41 12.82
CA GLN A 89 -1.16 -10.52 12.84
C GLN A 89 -0.56 -11.80 13.39
N ASP A 90 0.67 -12.14 12.99
CA ASP A 90 1.41 -13.30 13.46
C ASP A 90 1.71 -13.17 14.97
N ALA A 91 2.09 -11.98 15.43
CA ALA A 91 2.29 -11.69 16.85
C ALA A 91 1.01 -11.91 17.66
N PHE A 92 -0.13 -11.42 17.17
CA PHE A 92 -1.43 -11.63 17.85
C PHE A 92 -1.82 -13.11 17.90
N GLN A 93 -1.57 -13.88 16.83
CA GLN A 93 -1.81 -15.32 16.83
C GLN A 93 -0.91 -16.06 17.82
N CYS A 94 0.38 -15.72 17.88
CA CYS A 94 1.32 -16.27 18.88
C CYS A 94 0.85 -15.98 20.31
N GLU A 95 0.41 -14.76 20.60
CA GLU A 95 -0.10 -14.38 21.92
C GLU A 95 -1.29 -15.23 22.37
N LEU A 96 -2.19 -15.57 21.45
CA LEU A 96 -3.35 -16.44 21.70
C LEU A 96 -2.97 -17.92 21.81
N LEU A 97 -1.97 -18.38 21.06
CA LEU A 97 -1.51 -19.77 21.08
C LEU A 97 -0.72 -20.12 22.34
N GLU A 98 0.03 -19.17 22.87
CA GLU A 98 0.94 -19.38 23.99
C GLU A 98 0.33 -18.98 25.34
N ASP A 99 -0.98 -18.72 25.38
CA ASP A 99 -1.74 -18.22 26.54
C ASP A 99 -1.10 -16.99 27.21
N ARG A 100 -0.31 -16.22 26.44
CA ARG A 100 0.35 -14.99 26.91
C ARG A 100 -0.59 -13.80 26.99
N SER A 101 -1.81 -13.96 26.48
CA SER A 101 -2.85 -12.93 26.47
C SER A 101 -3.47 -12.67 27.84
N GLY A 102 -3.21 -13.50 28.85
CA GLY A 102 -3.81 -13.41 30.19
C GLY A 102 -5.29 -13.80 30.25
N HIS A 103 -5.85 -14.31 29.15
CA HIS A 103 -7.21 -14.84 29.09
C HIS A 103 -7.24 -16.33 29.49
N ALA A 104 -8.43 -16.83 29.85
CA ALA A 104 -8.64 -18.27 30.00
C ALA A 104 -8.41 -19.00 28.66
N PHE A 105 -7.94 -20.25 28.73
CA PHE A 105 -7.68 -21.11 27.58
C PHE A 105 -8.87 -21.15 26.59
N GLU A 106 -10.10 -21.23 27.11
CA GLU A 106 -11.31 -21.25 26.29
C GLU A 106 -11.49 -19.94 25.50
N CYS A 107 -11.22 -18.79 26.12
CA CYS A 107 -11.29 -17.48 25.46
C CYS A 107 -10.23 -17.35 24.36
N SER A 108 -8.97 -17.71 24.66
CA SER A 108 -7.88 -17.73 23.68
C SER A 108 -8.23 -18.60 22.47
N SER A 109 -8.76 -19.80 22.73
CA SER A 109 -9.17 -20.78 21.70
C SER A 109 -10.34 -20.29 20.84
N ILE A 110 -11.35 -19.67 21.46
CA ILE A 110 -12.51 -19.10 20.74
C ILE A 110 -12.05 -17.93 19.86
N LEU A 111 -11.25 -17.01 20.41
CA LEU A 111 -10.77 -15.84 19.70
C LEU A 111 -9.87 -16.21 18.52
N LEU A 112 -8.94 -17.15 18.72
CA LEU A 112 -8.08 -17.67 17.65
C LEU A 112 -8.91 -18.33 16.55
N SER A 113 -9.91 -19.12 16.92
CA SER A 113 -10.82 -19.77 15.98
C SER A 113 -11.67 -18.77 15.20
N ALA A 114 -12.18 -17.73 15.86
CA ALA A 114 -12.95 -16.65 15.24
C ALA A 114 -12.08 -15.87 14.25
N LEU A 115 -10.89 -15.45 14.65
CA LEU A 115 -9.91 -14.77 13.79
C LEU A 115 -9.55 -15.62 12.57
N THR A 116 -9.27 -16.91 12.76
CA THR A 116 -8.97 -17.86 11.67
C THR A 116 -10.14 -17.96 10.68
N LYS A 117 -11.38 -18.05 11.17
CA LYS A 117 -12.56 -18.08 10.30
C LYS A 117 -12.72 -16.78 9.51
N GLU A 118 -12.54 -15.64 10.17
CA GLU A 118 -12.68 -14.33 9.54
C GLU A 118 -11.59 -14.05 8.50
N LEU A 119 -10.32 -14.33 8.81
CA LEU A 119 -9.21 -14.22 7.87
C LEU A 119 -9.41 -15.11 6.64
N ARG A 120 -10.00 -16.30 6.81
CA ARG A 120 -10.37 -17.18 5.69
C ARG A 120 -11.49 -16.57 4.86
N ARG A 121 -12.52 -16.02 5.51
CA ARG A 121 -13.66 -15.35 4.86
C ARG A 121 -13.21 -14.18 3.99
N VAL A 122 -12.27 -13.36 4.47
CA VAL A 122 -11.72 -12.22 3.70
C VAL A 122 -10.56 -12.62 2.77
N ARG A 123 -10.27 -13.91 2.61
CA ARG A 123 -9.24 -14.49 1.73
C ARG A 123 -7.81 -14.06 2.04
N LEU A 124 -7.55 -13.57 3.25
CA LEU A 124 -6.20 -13.27 3.73
C LEU A 124 -5.50 -14.54 4.25
N LEU A 125 -6.25 -15.59 4.62
CA LEU A 125 -5.65 -16.80 5.22
C LEU A 125 -4.76 -17.62 4.29
N GLY A 126 -5.15 -17.79 3.02
CA GLY A 126 -4.32 -18.48 2.02
C GLY A 126 -3.03 -17.72 1.69
N GLN A 127 -3.04 -16.40 1.88
CA GLN A 127 -1.89 -15.52 1.66
C GLN A 127 -0.89 -15.56 2.83
N ILE A 128 -1.27 -16.17 3.96
CA ILE A 128 -0.43 -16.34 5.16
C ILE A 128 0.44 -17.60 5.05
N LEU A 129 -0.07 -18.68 4.46
CA LEU A 129 0.61 -19.99 4.52
C LEU A 129 1.73 -20.18 3.48
N HIS A 130 1.70 -19.57 2.30
CA HIS A 130 2.85 -19.40 1.40
C HIS A 130 2.41 -18.57 0.17
N LEU A 131 3.28 -17.65 -0.29
CA LEU A 131 3.33 -17.02 -1.64
C LEU A 131 2.55 -15.70 -1.88
N SER A 132 3.36 -14.64 -1.97
CA SER A 132 3.14 -13.36 -2.67
C SER A 132 2.38 -12.26 -1.92
N VAL A 133 3.10 -11.59 -1.02
CA VAL A 133 2.88 -10.16 -0.70
C VAL A 133 2.94 -9.31 -1.98
N HIS A 134 3.66 -9.77 -3.00
CA HIS A 134 3.96 -9.02 -4.21
C HIS A 134 2.70 -8.61 -4.99
N ASP A 135 1.64 -9.41 -5.00
CA ASP A 135 0.41 -9.13 -5.77
C ASP A 135 -0.68 -8.38 -4.98
N GLN A 136 -0.36 -7.92 -3.77
CA GLN A 136 -1.28 -7.19 -2.91
C GLN A 136 -1.05 -5.69 -2.96
N SER A 137 -2.13 -4.93 -2.81
CA SER A 137 -2.08 -3.50 -2.51
C SER A 137 -2.43 -3.29 -1.04
N ILE A 138 -1.80 -2.32 -0.39
CA ILE A 138 -2.08 -1.99 1.01
C ILE A 138 -3.56 -1.64 1.18
N GLU A 139 -4.13 -0.86 0.26
CA GLU A 139 -5.53 -0.45 0.32
C GLU A 139 -6.48 -1.65 0.30
N SER A 140 -6.27 -2.61 -0.62
CA SER A 140 -7.10 -3.82 -0.65
C SER A 140 -6.98 -4.66 0.62
N THR A 141 -5.78 -4.73 1.21
CA THR A 141 -5.53 -5.50 2.42
C THR A 141 -6.20 -4.84 3.64
N LEU A 142 -6.05 -3.53 3.80
CA LEU A 142 -6.73 -2.77 4.86
C LEU A 142 -8.26 -2.82 4.70
N ALA A 143 -8.78 -2.69 3.47
CA ALA A 143 -10.20 -2.79 3.20
C ALA A 143 -10.76 -4.20 3.48
N ALA A 144 -9.94 -5.24 3.34
CA ALA A 144 -10.31 -6.61 3.73
C ALA A 144 -10.31 -6.79 5.25
N LEU A 145 -9.28 -6.30 5.94
CA LEU A 145 -9.17 -6.33 7.40
C LEU A 145 -10.31 -5.56 8.07
N GLY A 146 -10.69 -4.39 7.53
CA GLY A 146 -11.81 -3.60 8.04
C GLY A 146 -13.19 -4.29 7.94
N LYS A 147 -13.29 -5.42 7.22
CA LYS A 147 -14.52 -6.22 7.14
C LYS A 147 -14.60 -7.31 8.19
N ILE A 148 -13.52 -7.58 8.92
CA ILE A 148 -13.47 -8.62 9.95
C ILE A 148 -14.44 -8.24 11.08
N GLN A 149 -15.30 -9.17 11.46
CA GLN A 149 -16.15 -8.99 12.62
C GLN A 149 -15.36 -9.33 13.89
N SER A 150 -15.32 -8.39 14.84
CA SER A 150 -14.81 -8.67 16.18
C SER A 150 -15.86 -9.47 16.97
N PRO A 151 -15.46 -10.52 17.70
CA PRO A 151 -16.34 -11.22 18.64
C PRO A 151 -16.74 -10.33 19.83
#